data_AF-A0A256Z2H7-F1
#
_entry.id   AF-A0A256Z2H7-F1
#
_cell.length_a   1.000
_cell.length_b   1.000
_cell.length_c   1.000
_cell.angle_alpha   90.00
_cell.angle_beta   90.00
_cell.angle_gamma   90.00
#
_symmetry.space_group_name_H-M   'P 1'
#
loop_
_entity.id
_entity.type
_entity.pdbx_description
1 polymer ?
#
loop_
_entity_poly.entity_id
_entity_poly.type
_entity_poly.pdbx_seq_one_letter_code
_entity_poly.pdbx_strand_id
1 'polypeptide(L)'
;MKISMADIIKWIKRKKVKYVNARRIAKEFNTDPRLVGKILSYLSKLGALKLYKKRKGRFSIYQVESTAIDKIDLKGFKGKKKKFTT
;
A
#
# COMPACT_ATOMS: atom_id res chain seq x y z
N MET A 1 -8.20 -14.39 2.56
CA MET A 1 -7.18 -14.32 1.47
C MET A 1 -5.94 -13.62 1.98
N LYS A 2 -4.73 -14.10 1.63
CA LYS A 2 -3.48 -13.40 1.95
C LYS A 2 -3.18 -12.41 0.82
N ILE A 3 -3.34 -11.11 1.08
CA ILE A 3 -2.92 -10.05 0.16
C ILE A 3 -1.42 -9.81 0.31
N SER A 4 -0.71 -9.67 -0.81
CA SER A 4 0.71 -9.30 -0.81
C SER A 4 0.91 -7.82 -1.10
N MET A 5 2.09 -7.29 -0.77
CA MET A 5 2.46 -5.93 -1.13
C MET A 5 2.51 -5.73 -2.66
N ALA A 6 2.92 -6.77 -3.41
CA ALA A 6 2.95 -6.72 -4.86
C ALA A 6 1.54 -6.52 -5.45
N ASP A 7 0.53 -7.17 -4.87
CA ASP A 7 -0.87 -7.02 -5.31
C ASP A 7 -1.36 -5.59 -5.10
N ILE A 8 -1.03 -4.99 -3.95
CA ILE A 8 -1.39 -3.60 -3.65
C ILE A 8 -0.68 -2.64 -4.63
N ILE A 9 0.63 -2.82 -4.88
CA ILE A 9 1.36 -2.00 -5.84
C ILE A 9 0.74 -2.10 -7.24
N LYS A 10 0.46 -3.33 -7.71
CA LYS A 10 -0.15 -3.59 -9.02
C LYS A 10 -1.52 -2.91 -9.12
N TRP A 11 -2.32 -2.96 -8.06
CA TRP A 11 -3.61 -2.28 -8.01
C TRP A 11 -3.48 -0.76 -8.06
N ILE A 12 -2.56 -0.17 -7.31
CA ILE A 12 -2.31 1.28 -7.33
C ILE A 12 -1.87 1.74 -8.73
N LYS A 13 -0.91 1.02 -9.35
CA LYS A 13 -0.46 1.28 -10.73
C LYS A 13 -1.61 1.20 -11.73
N ARG A 14 -2.43 0.14 -11.65
CA ARG A 14 -3.56 -0.07 -12.56
C ARG A 14 -4.65 1.00 -12.43
N LYS A 15 -4.99 1.40 -11.20
CA LYS A 15 -6.06 2.38 -10.96
C LYS A 15 -5.61 3.82 -11.21
N LYS A 16 -4.31 4.10 -11.35
CA LYS A 16 -3.73 5.44 -11.55
C LYS A 16 -4.28 6.49 -10.57
N VAL A 17 -4.49 6.07 -9.32
CA VAL A 17 -5.11 6.91 -8.28
C VAL A 17 -4.10 7.88 -7.68
N LYS A 18 -4.47 9.16 -7.57
CA LYS A 18 -3.64 10.17 -6.89
C LYS A 18 -3.59 9.97 -5.37
N TYR A 19 -4.69 9.50 -4.77
CA TYR A 19 -4.80 9.29 -3.33
C TYR A 19 -5.36 7.92 -2.98
N VAL A 20 -4.80 7.33 -1.93
CA VAL A 20 -5.18 6.01 -1.42
C VAL A 20 -5.33 6.02 0.09
N ASN A 21 -6.20 5.14 0.59
CA ASN A 21 -6.30 4.84 2.02
C ASN A 21 -6.52 3.34 2.21
N ALA A 22 -6.25 2.87 3.42
CA ALA A 22 -6.29 1.44 3.71
C ALA A 22 -7.68 0.82 3.51
N ARG A 23 -8.76 1.55 3.88
CA ARG A 23 -10.15 1.06 3.72
C ARG A 23 -10.51 0.77 2.26
N ARG A 24 -10.12 1.66 1.35
CA ARG A 24 -10.46 1.55 -0.08
C ARG A 24 -9.82 0.30 -0.69
N ILE A 25 -8.54 0.07 -0.40
CA ILE A 25 -7.81 -1.11 -0.86
C ILE A 25 -8.36 -2.36 -0.17
N ALA A 26 -8.60 -2.31 1.14
CA ALA A 26 -9.15 -3.44 1.89
C ALA A 26 -10.50 -3.94 1.34
N LYS A 27 -11.37 -3.01 0.94
CA LYS A 27 -12.66 -3.34 0.32
C LYS A 27 -12.49 -4.04 -1.02
N GLU A 28 -11.55 -3.59 -1.85
CA GLU A 28 -11.29 -4.22 -3.16
C GLU A 28 -10.80 -5.67 -3.01
N PHE A 29 -9.94 -5.91 -2.04
CA PHE A 29 -9.31 -7.23 -1.84
C PHE A 29 -10.01 -8.10 -0.81
N ASN A 30 -11.16 -7.66 -0.29
CA ASN A 30 -11.90 -8.32 0.79
C ASN A 30 -10.99 -8.79 1.95
N THR A 31 -10.20 -7.87 2.49
CA THR A 31 -9.14 -8.14 3.47
C THR A 31 -9.16 -7.16 4.64
N ASP A 32 -8.44 -7.45 5.72
CA ASP A 32 -8.33 -6.56 6.87
C ASP A 32 -7.64 -5.22 6.50
N PRO A 33 -8.29 -4.06 6.73
CA PRO A 33 -7.68 -2.76 6.50
C PRO A 33 -6.49 -2.44 7.41
N ARG A 34 -6.33 -3.09 8.57
CA ARG A 34 -5.14 -2.95 9.43
C ARG A 34 -3.89 -3.49 8.73
N LEU A 35 -4.00 -4.66 8.10
CA LEU A 35 -2.93 -5.27 7.31
C LEU A 35 -2.52 -4.35 6.15
N VAL A 36 -3.50 -3.85 5.40
CA VAL A 36 -3.27 -2.89 4.31
C VAL A 36 -2.62 -1.61 4.84
N GLY A 37 -3.04 -1.12 6.01
CA GLY A 37 -2.43 0.04 6.67
C GLY A 37 -0.94 -0.17 6.98
N LYS A 38 -0.55 -1.37 7.47
CA LYS A 38 0.86 -1.73 7.67
C LYS A 38 1.64 -1.68 6.35
N ILE A 39 1.07 -2.20 5.27
CA ILE A 39 1.71 -2.19 3.94
C ILE A 39 1.85 -0.77 3.38
N LEU A 40 0.80 0.06 3.45
CA LEU A 40 0.86 1.45 3.00
C LEU A 40 1.87 2.28 3.81
N SER A 41 1.95 2.04 5.12
CA SER A 41 2.96 2.66 5.98
C SER A 41 4.37 2.27 5.53
N TYR A 42 4.59 1.00 5.18
CA TYR A 42 5.87 0.53 4.66
C TYR A 42 6.20 1.13 3.29
N LEU A 43 5.25 1.16 2.35
CA LEU A 43 5.41 1.83 1.05
C LEU A 43 5.71 3.33 1.19
N SER A 44 5.16 3.96 2.23
CA SER A 44 5.45 5.36 2.52
C SER A 44 6.88 5.57 3.00
N LYS A 45 7.40 4.67 3.85
CA LYS A 45 8.81 4.68 4.27
C LYS A 45 9.78 4.45 3.11
N LEU A 46 9.35 3.74 2.06
CA LEU A 46 10.12 3.53 0.84
C LEU A 46 10.05 4.73 -0.14
N GLY A 47 9.31 5.78 0.19
CA GLY A 47 9.16 6.97 -0.66
C GLY A 47 8.17 6.80 -1.82
N ALA A 48 7.51 5.64 -1.96
CA ALA A 48 6.51 5.43 -3.00
C ALA A 48 5.15 6.07 -2.68
N LEU A 49 4.90 6.34 -1.41
CA LEU A 49 3.71 7.04 -0.93
C LEU A 49 4.12 8.17 0.00
N LYS A 50 3.46 9.32 -0.14
CA LYS A 50 3.60 10.43 0.79
C LYS A 50 2.38 10.48 1.71
N LEU A 51 2.57 10.61 3.02
CA LEU A 51 1.46 10.85 3.92
C LEU A 51 0.84 12.21 3.59
N TYR A 52 -0.40 12.20 3.09
CA TYR A 52 -1.11 13.42 2.71
C TYR A 52 -1.89 13.99 3.89
N LYS A 53 -2.69 13.14 4.55
CA LYS A 53 -3.51 13.54 5.70
C LYS A 53 -3.62 12.42 6.72
N LYS A 54 -3.12 12.69 7.93
CA LYS A 54 -3.38 11.85 9.10
C LYS A 54 -4.80 12.14 9.62
N ARG A 55 -5.53 11.10 10.01
CA ARG A 55 -6.90 11.24 10.54
C ARG A 55 -7.00 10.52 11.88
N LYS A 56 -7.52 11.19 12.91
CA LYS A 56 -7.74 10.57 14.23
C LYS A 56 -8.90 9.58 14.13
N GLY A 57 -8.71 8.35 14.60
CA GLY A 57 -9.73 7.28 14.58
C GLY A 57 -10.14 6.79 13.18
N ARG A 58 -9.47 7.24 12.11
CA ARG A 58 -9.76 6.85 10.71
C ARG A 58 -8.46 6.55 9.97
N PHE A 59 -8.55 5.80 8.88
CA PHE A 59 -7.37 5.46 8.07
C PHE A 59 -6.72 6.71 7.47
N SER A 60 -5.40 6.83 7.57
CA SER A 60 -4.64 7.90 6.90
C SER A 60 -4.82 7.89 5.38
N ILE A 61 -4.72 9.06 4.79
CA ILE A 61 -4.73 9.25 3.33
C ILE A 61 -3.28 9.44 2.88
N TYR A 62 -2.88 8.66 1.90
CA TYR A 62 -1.58 8.72 1.26
C TYR A 62 -1.75 9.25 -0.16
N GLN A 63 -0.84 10.11 -0.58
CA GLN A 63 -0.65 10.51 -1.96
C GLN A 63 0.31 9.52 -2.62
N VAL A 64 -0.02 9.12 -3.85
CA VAL A 64 0.81 8.23 -4.64
C VAL A 64 1.86 9.05 -5.38
N GLU A 65 3.13 8.71 -5.19
CA GLU A 65 4.23 9.26 -5.97
C GLU A 65 4.44 8.37 -7.20
N SER A 66 3.86 8.76 -8.34
CA SER A 66 3.81 7.93 -9.56
C SER A 66 5.20 7.51 -10.04
N THR A 67 6.16 8.43 -10.03
CA THR A 67 7.55 8.15 -10.42
C THR A 67 8.24 7.14 -9.49
N ALA A 68 8.01 7.24 -8.19
CA ALA A 68 8.63 6.36 -7.20
C ALA A 68 7.97 4.98 -7.15
N ILE A 69 6.64 4.90 -7.30
CA ILE A 69 5.93 3.62 -7.30
C ILE A 69 6.24 2.81 -8.56
N ASP A 70 6.48 3.46 -9.69
CA ASP A 70 6.87 2.79 -10.93
C ASP A 70 8.27 2.21 -10.86
N LYS A 71 9.20 2.90 -10.18
CA LYS A 71 10.55 2.42 -9.87
C LYS A 71 10.61 1.29 -8.84
N ILE A 72 9.50 0.98 -8.15
CA ILE A 72 9.46 -0.23 -7.31
C ILE A 72 9.50 -1.47 -8.21
N ASP A 73 10.69 -2.05 -8.33
CA ASP A 73 10.91 -3.31 -9.01
C ASP A 73 10.44 -4.48 -8.14
N LEU A 74 9.35 -5.13 -8.57
CA LEU A 74 8.76 -6.29 -7.89
C LEU A 74 9.73 -7.49 -7.86
N LYS A 75 10.77 -7.51 -8.71
CA LYS A 75 11.80 -8.57 -8.76
C LYS A 75 12.76 -8.53 -7.56
N GLY A 76 13.04 -7.36 -6.98
CA GLY A 76 13.91 -7.20 -5.80
C GLY A 76 13.28 -7.63 -4.47
N PHE A 77 11.97 -7.84 -4.43
CA PHE A 77 11.24 -8.20 -3.20
C PHE A 77 11.19 -9.70 -2.91
N LYS A 78 11.73 -10.56 -3.79
CA LYS A 78 11.83 -12.02 -3.53
C LYS A 78 12.66 -12.38 -2.28
N GLY A 79 13.43 -11.45 -1.72
CA GLY A 79 14.35 -11.70 -0.60
C GLY A 79 13.80 -11.54 0.82
N LYS A 80 12.62 -10.95 1.04
CA LYS A 80 12.08 -10.80 2.41
C LYS A 80 10.60 -11.12 2.46
N LYS A 81 10.26 -12.42 2.54
CA LYS A 81 8.98 -12.90 3.05
C LYS A 81 8.85 -12.49 4.53
N LYS A 82 8.63 -11.21 4.83
CA LYS A 82 8.13 -10.81 6.15
C LYS A 82 6.69 -11.27 6.21
N LYS A 83 6.45 -12.43 6.83
CA LYS A 83 5.12 -12.93 7.15
C LYS A 83 4.46 -11.86 8.03
N PHE A 84 3.54 -11.08 7.45
CA PHE A 84 2.63 -10.30 8.26
C PHE A 84 1.58 -11.27 8.78
N THR A 85 1.81 -11.81 9.97
CA THR A 85 0.83 -12.61 10.71
C THR A 85 -0.18 -11.68 11.37
N THR A 86 -1.42 -12.16 11.44
CA THR A 86 -2.57 -11.53 12.09
C THR A 86 -2.26 -11.19 13.53
#